data_AF-A0A6L7CWW7-F1
#
_entry.id   AF-A0A6L7CWW7-F1
#
_cell.length_a   1.000
_cell.length_b   1.000
_cell.length_c   1.000
_cell.angle_alpha   90.00
_cell.angle_beta   90.00
_cell.angle_gamma   90.00
#
_symmetry.space_group_name_H-M   'P 1'
#
loop_
_entity.id
_entity.type
_entity.pdbx_description
1 polymer ?
#
loop_
_entity_poly.entity_id
_entity_poly.type
_entity_poly.pdbx_seq_one_letter_code
_entity_poly.pdbx_strand_id
1 'polypeptide(L)'
;WLYSAFRGVQLTYEHTMLQLYPSPFATCDFMVRFPEWLPLDKWVPQVFVASGDCAERQWDFLGMEMPQWLLGIFIAYLIVAVLVVISQPFKAKKRDLFGR
;
A
#
# COMPACT_ATOMS: atom_id res chain seq x y z
N TRP A 1 5.35 -7.63 6.03
CA TRP A 1 3.97 -7.78 5.53
C TRP A 1 2.98 -6.87 6.27
N LEU A 2 2.82 -6.96 7.60
CA LEU A 2 1.95 -6.05 8.35
C LEU A 2 2.33 -4.58 8.17
N TYR A 3 3.61 -4.25 8.37
CA TYR A 3 4.11 -2.86 8.23
C TYR A 3 3.86 -2.30 6.83
N SER A 4 4.19 -3.07 5.79
CA SER A 4 3.99 -2.67 4.40
C SER A 4 2.51 -2.53 4.04
N ALA A 5 1.65 -3.41 4.54
CA ALA A 5 0.20 -3.31 4.32
C ALA A 5 -0.37 -2.06 4.99
N PHE A 6 0.01 -1.81 6.25
CA PHE A 6 -0.44 -0.63 6.99
C PHE A 6 0.03 0.68 6.36
N ARG A 7 1.32 0.80 6.03
CA ARG A 7 1.87 1.97 5.34
C ARG A 7 1.28 2.13 3.93
N GLY A 8 1.01 1.03 3.24
CA GLY A 8 0.33 1.03 1.95
C GLY A 8 -1.08 1.60 2.02
N VAL A 9 -1.89 1.19 3.01
CA VAL A 9 -3.23 1.77 3.25
C VAL A 9 -3.12 3.27 3.54
N GLN A 10 -2.20 3.68 4.41
CA GLN A 10 -2.03 5.10 4.74
C GLN A 10 -1.71 5.96 3.50
N LEU A 11 -0.72 5.54 2.71
CA LEU A 11 -0.29 6.29 1.52
C LEU A 11 -1.36 6.33 0.43
N THR A 12 -2.04 5.21 0.17
CA THR A 12 -3.11 5.15 -0.84
C THR A 12 -4.35 5.93 -0.42
N TYR A 13 -4.65 5.96 0.88
CA TYR A 13 -5.71 6.80 1.43
C TYR A 13 -5.40 8.29 1.25
N GLU A 14 -4.19 8.73 1.63
CA GLU A 14 -3.74 10.11 1.43
C GLU A 14 -3.81 10.51 -0.06
N HIS A 15 -3.33 9.65 -0.96
CA HIS A 15 -3.38 9.90 -2.41
C HIS A 15 -4.83 9.99 -2.92
N THR A 16 -5.72 9.10 -2.47
CA THR A 16 -7.14 9.14 -2.85
C THR A 16 -7.83 10.41 -2.35
N MET A 17 -7.49 10.87 -1.13
CA MET A 17 -8.01 12.11 -0.58
C MET A 17 -7.55 13.33 -1.37
N LEU A 18 -6.31 13.36 -1.84
CA LEU A 18 -5.81 14.43 -2.72
C LEU A 18 -6.58 14.49 -4.06
N GLN A 19 -6.96 13.33 -4.62
CA GLN A 19 -7.72 13.26 -5.88
C GLN A 19 -9.22 13.60 -5.73
N LEU A 20 -9.83 13.29 -4.59
CA LEU A 20 -11.24 13.57 -4.30
C LEU A 20 -11.45 14.99 -3.77
N TYR A 21 -10.52 15.49 -2.95
CA TYR A 21 -10.57 16.80 -2.30
C TYR A 21 -9.29 17.58 -2.60
N PRO A 22 -9.15 18.08 -3.85
CA PRO A 22 -7.97 18.85 -4.22
C PRO A 22 -7.91 20.13 -3.39
N SER A 23 -6.85 20.28 -2.61
CA SER A 23 -6.59 21.52 -1.86
C SER A 23 -5.31 22.15 -2.41
N PRO A 24 -5.28 23.48 -2.64
CA PRO A 24 -4.10 24.15 -3.19
C PRO A 24 -2.91 24.15 -2.23
N PHE A 25 -3.09 23.76 -0.97
CA PHE A 25 -2.04 23.71 0.04
C PHE A 25 -1.50 22.30 0.30
N ALA A 26 -2.27 21.25 0.00
CA ALA A 26 -1.80 19.87 0.09
C ALA A 26 -1.41 19.40 -1.32
N THR A 27 -0.12 19.54 -1.63
CA THR A 27 0.48 19.05 -2.87
C THR A 27 1.43 17.89 -2.55
N CYS A 28 1.58 16.95 -3.48
CA CYS A 28 2.65 15.96 -3.38
C CYS A 28 3.98 16.58 -3.80
N ASP A 29 5.07 16.14 -3.16
CA ASP A 29 6.41 16.55 -3.55
C ASP A 29 6.72 16.08 -4.99
N PHE A 30 7.27 16.99 -5.82
CA PHE A 30 7.72 16.66 -7.17
C PHE A 30 8.94 15.72 -7.20
N MET A 31 9.67 15.60 -6.08
CA MET A 31 10.81 14.72 -5.95
C MET A 31 10.65 13.83 -4.73
N VAL A 32 11.07 12.57 -4.86
CA VAL A 32 11.00 11.62 -3.75
C VAL A 32 12.05 11.97 -2.70
N ARG A 33 11.63 11.99 -1.43
CA ARG A 33 12.52 12.27 -0.29
C ARG A 33 12.99 10.97 0.35
N PHE A 34 14.09 10.42 -0.14
CA PHE A 34 14.76 9.28 0.48
C PHE A 34 15.82 9.74 1.50
N PRO A 35 16.11 8.95 2.55
CA PRO A 35 17.18 9.26 3.50
C PRO A 35 18.56 9.13 2.83
N GLU A 36 19.55 9.91 3.29
CA GLU A 36 20.88 10.00 2.66
C GLU A 36 21.62 8.66 2.55
N TRP A 37 21.34 7.71 3.45
CA TRP A 37 21.97 6.39 3.46
C TRP A 37 21.33 5.40 2.46
N LEU A 38 20.21 5.74 1.81
CA LEU A 38 19.49 4.86 0.89
C LEU A 38 18.88 5.64 -0.31
N PRO A 39 19.70 6.17 -1.24
CA PRO A 39 19.23 6.93 -2.40
C PRO A 39 18.71 6.00 -3.51
N LEU A 40 17.51 5.46 -3.32
CA LEU A 40 16.85 4.52 -4.25
C LEU A 40 16.62 5.10 -5.65
N ASP A 41 16.37 6.40 -5.72
CA ASP A 41 16.21 7.15 -6.97
C ASP A 41 17.50 7.13 -7.82
N LYS A 42 18.69 7.08 -7.19
CA LYS A 42 19.97 7.01 -7.89
C LYS A 42 20.38 5.59 -8.26
N TRP A 43 20.06 4.62 -7.40
CA TRP A 43 20.44 3.23 -7.62
C TRP A 43 19.57 2.56 -8.68
N VAL A 44 18.25 2.80 -8.67
CA VAL A 44 17.29 2.20 -9.62
C VAL A 44 16.30 3.27 -10.11
N PRO A 45 16.76 4.22 -10.94
CA PRO A 45 15.95 5.35 -11.40
C PRO A 45 14.71 4.92 -12.19
N GLN A 46 14.76 3.78 -12.89
CA GLN A 46 13.67 3.30 -13.73
C GLN A 46 12.37 3.00 -12.95
N VAL A 47 12.48 2.76 -11.64
CA VAL A 47 11.34 2.40 -10.78
C VAL A 47 11.03 3.49 -9.74
N PHE A 48 12.06 4.15 -9.20
CA PHE A 48 11.91 5.07 -8.06
C PHE A 48 11.95 6.56 -8.43
N VAL A 49 12.11 6.90 -9.71
CA VAL A 49 11.90 8.29 -10.17
C VAL A 49 10.39 8.57 -10.21
N ALA A 50 9.94 9.54 -9.42
CA ALA A 50 8.65 10.17 -9.58
C ALA A 50 8.82 11.39 -10.51
N SER A 51 8.16 11.38 -11.66
CA SER A 51 8.22 12.46 -12.65
C SER A 51 6.86 13.06 -13.01
N GLY A 52 5.79 12.66 -12.31
CA GLY A 52 4.42 13.07 -12.57
C GLY A 52 3.75 13.75 -11.38
N ASP A 53 2.71 14.52 -11.65
CA ASP A 53 1.83 15.11 -10.63
C ASP A 53 0.86 14.05 -10.08
N CYS A 54 0.69 14.01 -8.76
CA CYS A 54 -0.21 13.07 -8.09
C CYS A 54 -1.69 13.48 -8.19
N ALA A 55 -1.97 14.75 -8.47
CA ALA A 55 -3.34 15.25 -8.65
C ALA A 55 -3.94 14.89 -10.02
N GLU A 56 -3.10 14.43 -10.96
CA GLU A 56 -3.53 14.06 -12.30
C GLU A 56 -4.10 12.64 -12.35
N ARG A 57 -5.28 12.52 -12.98
CA ARG A 57 -5.99 11.25 -13.17
C ARG A 57 -5.53 10.61 -14.47
N GLN A 58 -4.55 9.71 -14.36
CA GLN A 58 -3.92 9.08 -15.53
C GLN A 58 -4.59 7.77 -15.95
N TRP A 59 -5.31 7.11 -15.04
CA TRP A 59 -5.87 5.79 -15.27
C TRP A 59 -7.16 5.58 -14.49
N ASP A 60 -8.20 5.21 -15.22
CA ASP A 60 -9.50 4.81 -14.70
C ASP A 60 -9.84 3.40 -15.16
N PHE A 61 -10.35 2.60 -14.24
CA PHE A 61 -10.89 1.28 -14.54
C PHE A 61 -12.17 1.04 -13.76
N LEU A 62 -13.24 0.68 -14.48
CA LEU A 62 -14.58 0.48 -13.91
C LEU A 62 -15.12 1.73 -13.17
N GLY A 63 -14.66 2.92 -13.54
CA GLY A 63 -15.04 4.19 -12.91
C GLY A 63 -14.33 4.46 -11.58
N MET A 64 -13.27 3.72 -11.26
CA MET A 64 -12.39 3.95 -10.12
C MET A 64 -10.96 4.21 -10.60
N GLU A 65 -10.32 5.16 -9.94
CA GLU A 65 -8.95 5.58 -10.22
C GLU A 65 -7.94 4.56 -9.65
N MET A 66 -6.71 4.57 -10.17
CA MET A 66 -5.62 3.70 -9.68
C MET A 66 -5.46 3.70 -8.14
N PRO A 67 -5.47 4.84 -7.44
CA PRO A 67 -5.25 4.87 -5.99
C PRO A 67 -6.39 4.23 -5.20
N GLN A 68 -7.62 4.34 -5.69
CA GLN A 68 -8.79 3.71 -5.08
C GLN A 68 -8.72 2.18 -5.17
N TRP A 69 -8.31 1.66 -6.33
CA TRP A 69 -8.06 0.23 -6.51
C TRP A 69 -6.94 -0.28 -5.58
N LEU A 70 -5.84 0.45 -5.50
CA LEU A 70 -4.72 0.10 -4.61
C LEU A 70 -5.12 0.14 -3.14
N LEU A 71 -5.93 1.12 -2.72
CA LEU A 71 -6.48 1.20 -1.37
C LEU A 71 -7.26 -0.09 -1.03
N GLY A 72 -8.13 -0.54 -1.93
CA GLY A 72 -8.87 -1.79 -1.75
C GLY A 72 -7.96 -3.02 -1.60
N ILE A 73 -6.93 -3.12 -2.45
CA ILE A 73 -5.95 -4.23 -2.41
C ILE A 73 -5.16 -4.22 -1.10
N PHE A 74 -4.67 -3.07 -0.65
CA PHE A 74 -3.92 -2.96 0.61
C PHE A 74 -4.78 -3.26 1.83
N ILE A 75 -6.05 -2.84 1.83
CA ILE A 75 -7.02 -3.21 2.88
C ILE A 75 -7.22 -4.73 2.91
N ALA A 76 -7.42 -5.37 1.75
CA ALA A 76 -7.57 -6.82 1.67
C ALA A 76 -6.32 -7.55 2.21
N TYR A 77 -5.11 -7.11 1.84
CA TYR A 77 -3.86 -7.65 2.39
C TYR A 77 -3.76 -7.48 3.90
N LEU A 78 -4.16 -6.33 4.44
CA LEU A 78 -4.15 -6.07 5.88
C LEU A 78 -5.14 -6.99 6.62
N ILE A 79 -6.34 -7.22 6.07
CA ILE A 79 -7.33 -8.15 6.62
C ILE A 79 -6.75 -9.58 6.67
N VAL A 80 -6.20 -10.07 5.57
CA VAL A 80 -5.60 -11.42 5.54
C VAL A 80 -4.44 -11.50 6.55
N ALA A 81 -3.66 -10.43 6.71
CA ALA A 81 -2.58 -10.40 7.68
C ALA A 81 -3.07 -10.48 9.12
N VAL A 82 -4.13 -9.75 9.45
CA VAL A 82 -4.75 -9.82 10.78
C VAL A 82 -5.35 -11.20 11.03
N LEU A 83 -6.04 -11.80 10.05
CA LEU A 83 -6.59 -13.15 10.17
C LEU A 83 -5.50 -14.21 10.40
N VAL A 84 -4.38 -14.13 9.69
CA VAL A 84 -3.25 -15.04 9.88
C VAL A 84 -2.63 -14.88 11.27
N VAL A 85 -2.48 -13.64 11.76
CA VAL A 85 -1.95 -13.38 13.11
C VAL A 85 -2.90 -13.94 14.19
N ILE A 86 -4.21 -13.73 14.04
CA ILE A 86 -5.22 -14.23 14.98
C ILE A 86 -5.29 -15.77 14.96
N SER A 87 -5.04 -16.42 13.82
CA SER A 87 -5.06 -17.89 13.72
C SER A 87 -3.82 -18.58 14.32
N GLN A 88 -2.70 -17.87 14.51
CA GLN A 88 -1.47 -18.43 15.09
C GLN A 88 -1.61 -18.97 16.53
N PRO A 89 -2.27 -18.28 17.48
CA PRO A 89 -2.47 -18.82 18.84
C PRO A 89 -3.43 -20.01 18.88
N PHE A 90 -4.34 -20.16 17.91
CA PHE A 90 -5.22 -21.32 17.80
C PHE A 90 -4.49 -22.47 17.09
N LYS A 91 -3.52 -23.07 17.77
CA LYS A 91 -2.92 -24.34 17.32
C LYS A 91 -4.04 -25.33 17.02
N ALA A 92 -4.12 -25.79 15.78
CA ALA A 92 -4.97 -26.91 15.39
C ALA A 92 -4.69 -28.08 16.34
N LYS A 93 -5.73 -28.55 17.04
CA LYS A 93 -5.69 -29.78 17.83
C LYS A 93 -5.07 -30.86 16.95
N LYS A 94 -3.92 -31.42 17.35
CA LYS A 94 -3.31 -32.58 16.67
C LYS A 94 -4.41 -33.62 16.48
N ARG A 95 -4.82 -33.85 15.24
CA ARG A 95 -5.59 -35.05 14.90
C ARG A 95 -4.56 -36.16 14.84
N ASP A 96 -4.24 -36.78 15.98
CA ASP A 96 -3.54 -38.06 16.00
C ASP A 96 -4.48 -39.10 15.38
N LEU A 97 -4.47 -39.12 14.05
CA LEU A 97 -5.21 -40.07 13.22
C LEU A 97 -4.27 -41.21 12.78
N PHE A 98 -3.40 -41.67 13.68
CA PHE A 98 -2.67 -42.92 13.53
C PHE A 98 -2.43 -43.50 14.93
N GLY A 99 -3.53 -43.89 15.57
CA GLY A 99 -3.49 -44.95 16.56
C GLY A 99 -3.39 -46.28 15.82
N ARG A 100 -2.19 -46.81 15.72
CA ARG A 100 -1.90 -48.25 15.59
C ARG A 100 -0.46 -48.51 15.96
#